data_AF-E8PMV7-F1
#
_entry.id   AF-E8PMV7-F1
#
_cell.length_a   1.000
_cell.length_b   1.000
_cell.length_c   1.000
_cell.angle_alpha   90.00
_cell.angle_beta   90.00
_cell.angle_gamma   90.00
#
_symmetry.space_group_name_H-M   'P 1'
#
loop_
_entity.id
_entity.type
_entity.pdbx_description
1 polymer ?
#
loop_
_entity_poly.entity_id
_entity_poly.type
_entity_poly.pdbx_seq_one_letter_code
_entity_poly.pdbx_strand_id
1 'polypeptide(L)'
;MNPNRLSQSLALLGVAAYAYFLFLRPNQEGMALAVGLFVGTMGVAYGEKPFLVPFFVGLFALLFLLQLLFGHPIPFLTGGALGVGLPYLVYRLRKPAR
;
A
#
# COMPACT_ATOMS: atom_id res chain seq x y z
N MET A 1 -15.04 -3.75 -9.99
CA MET A 1 -13.77 -3.08 -10.34
C MET A 1 -12.66 -4.12 -10.57
N ASN A 2 -11.72 -3.90 -11.49
CA ASN A 2 -10.56 -4.78 -11.68
C ASN A 2 -9.59 -4.60 -10.49
N PRO A 3 -9.11 -5.68 -9.82
CA PRO A 3 -8.14 -5.58 -8.72
C PRO A 3 -6.91 -4.74 -9.07
N ASN A 4 -6.41 -4.86 -10.30
CA ASN A 4 -5.25 -4.11 -10.75
C ASN A 4 -5.53 -2.61 -10.86
N ARG A 5 -6.73 -2.23 -11.33
CA ARG A 5 -7.17 -0.81 -11.33
C ARG A 5 -7.37 -0.27 -9.92
N LEU A 6 -7.87 -1.09 -8.99
CA LEU A 6 -7.99 -0.70 -7.58
C LEU A 6 -6.61 -0.46 -6.97
N SER A 7 -5.66 -1.38 -7.17
CA SER A 7 -4.28 -1.22 -6.71
C SER A 7 -3.67 0.08 -7.25
N GLN A 8 -3.77 0.35 -8.55
CA GLN A 8 -3.30 1.61 -9.15
C GLN A 8 -3.96 2.85 -8.56
N SER A 9 -5.28 2.80 -8.32
CA SER A 9 -6.02 3.93 -7.72
C SER A 9 -5.57 4.19 -6.28
N LEU A 10 -5.35 3.14 -5.49
CA LEU A 10 -4.86 3.24 -4.12
C LEU A 10 -3.40 3.72 -4.08
N ALA A 11 -2.58 3.34 -5.05
CA ALA A 11 -1.22 3.86 -5.18
C ALA A 11 -1.23 5.38 -5.40
N LEU A 12 -2.04 5.85 -6.36
CA LEU A 12 -2.21 7.27 -6.62
C LEU A 12 -2.80 8.01 -5.41
N LEU A 13 -3.74 7.39 -4.70
CA LEU A 13 -4.28 7.93 -3.45
C LEU A 13 -3.17 8.07 -2.39
N GLY A 14 -2.26 7.08 -2.27
CA GLY A 14 -1.11 7.17 -1.37
C GLY A 14 -0.21 8.36 -1.73
N VAL A 15 0.11 8.55 -3.01
CA VAL A 15 0.91 9.71 -3.46
C VAL A 15 0.19 11.04 -3.16
N ALA A 16 -1.11 11.12 -3.48
CA ALA A 16 -1.90 12.33 -3.24
C ALA A 16 -2.05 12.64 -1.74
N ALA A 17 -2.29 11.62 -0.91
CA ALA A 17 -2.36 11.75 0.54
C ALA A 17 -1.02 12.19 1.12
N TYR A 18 0.10 11.67 0.63
CA TYR A 18 1.43 12.10 1.06
C TYR A 18 1.64 13.59 0.75
N ALA A 19 1.34 14.03 -0.48
CA ALA A 19 1.43 15.45 -0.85
C ALA A 19 0.52 16.33 0.00
N TYR A 20 -0.71 15.90 0.27
CA TYR A 20 -1.64 16.60 1.15
C TYR A 20 -1.08 16.75 2.57
N PHE A 21 -0.60 15.67 3.16
CA PHE A 21 -0.01 15.69 4.50
C PHE A 21 1.34 16.39 4.56
N LEU A 22 2.04 16.56 3.45
CA LEU A 22 3.29 17.32 3.41
C LEU A 22 3.02 18.83 3.32
N PHE A 23 2.13 19.26 2.42
CA PHE A 23 1.98 20.68 2.07
C PHE A 23 0.81 21.39 2.76
N LEU A 24 -0.32 20.70 2.95
CA LEU A 24 -1.56 21.33 3.42
C LEU A 24 -1.81 21.08 4.90
N ARG A 25 -1.51 19.86 5.37
CA ARG A 25 -1.66 19.49 6.78
C ARG A 25 -0.51 18.61 7.27
N PRO A 26 0.66 19.20 7.56
CA PRO A 26 1.83 18.52 8.12
C PRO A 26 1.47 17.48 9.19
N ASN A 27 1.56 16.20 8.84
CA ASN A 27 1.29 15.09 9.75
C ASN A 27 2.16 13.88 9.39
N GLN A 28 3.08 13.53 10.30
CA GLN A 28 4.02 12.44 10.08
C GLN A 28 3.36 11.05 10.05
N GLU A 29 2.33 10.81 10.87
CA GLU A 29 1.58 9.55 10.83
C GLU A 29 0.81 9.41 9.52
N GLY A 30 0.19 10.49 9.05
CA GLY A 30 -0.51 10.54 7.77
C GLY A 30 0.43 10.28 6.60
N MET A 31 1.63 10.86 6.62
CA MET A 31 2.68 10.59 5.63
C MET A 31 3.15 9.13 5.68
N ALA A 32 3.36 8.56 6.87
CA ALA A 32 3.77 7.15 7.01
C ALA A 32 2.69 6.19 6.49
N LEU A 33 1.42 6.46 6.79
CA LEU A 33 0.28 5.71 6.25
C LEU A 33 0.22 5.81 4.72
N ALA A 34 0.39 7.01 4.17
CA ALA A 34 0.34 7.27 2.73
C ALA A 34 1.46 6.52 1.98
N VAL A 35 2.68 6.52 2.53
CA VAL A 35 3.81 5.75 1.99
C VAL A 35 3.54 4.25 2.09
N GLY A 36 3.07 3.77 3.25
CA GLY A 36 2.70 2.37 3.44
C GLY A 36 1.65 1.92 2.43
N LEU A 37 0.62 2.73 2.20
CA LEU A 37 -0.42 2.48 1.20
C LEU A 37 0.16 2.39 -0.21
N PHE A 38 0.94 3.39 -0.62
CA PHE A 38 1.55 3.42 -1.94
C PHE A 38 2.45 2.20 -2.19
N VAL A 39 3.41 1.94 -1.30
CA VAL A 39 4.37 0.84 -1.49
C VAL A 39 3.69 -0.52 -1.33
N GLY A 40 2.76 -0.64 -0.40
CA GLY A 40 1.97 -1.86 -0.19
C GLY A 40 1.16 -2.25 -1.42
N THR A 41 0.46 -1.31 -2.06
CA THR A 41 -0.31 -1.59 -3.29
C THR A 41 0.55 -2.12 -4.43
N MET A 42 1.80 -1.68 -4.52
CA MET A 42 2.76 -2.10 -5.55
C MET A 42 3.45 -3.42 -5.23
N GLY A 43 3.33 -3.90 -3.98
CA GLY A 43 3.91 -5.17 -3.52
C GLY A 43 3.29 -6.40 -4.18
N VAL A 44 2.09 -6.29 -4.77
CA VAL A 44 1.38 -7.40 -5.40
C VAL A 44 0.87 -7.00 -6.77
N ALA A 45 1.26 -7.77 -7.79
CA ALA A 45 0.71 -7.66 -9.14
C ALA A 45 -0.50 -8.60 -9.30
N TYR A 46 -1.63 -8.06 -9.74
CA TYR A 46 -2.87 -8.81 -9.91
C TYR A 46 -3.11 -9.16 -11.38
N GLY A 47 -2.55 -10.31 -11.81
CA GLY A 47 -2.83 -10.97 -13.09
C GLY A 47 -3.79 -12.15 -12.92
N GLU A 48 -3.57 -13.25 -13.65
CA GLU A 48 -4.33 -14.50 -13.45
C GLU A 48 -4.15 -15.07 -12.04
N LYS A 49 -2.91 -15.06 -11.55
CA LYS A 49 -2.52 -15.39 -10.18
C LYS A 49 -1.84 -14.16 -9.56
N PRO A 50 -2.14 -13.80 -8.30
CA PRO A 50 -1.45 -12.71 -7.64
C PRO A 50 0.01 -13.10 -7.46
N PHE A 51 0.92 -12.18 -7.79
CA PHE A 51 2.35 -12.39 -7.67
C PHE A 51 2.96 -11.28 -6.82
N LEU A 52 3.80 -11.66 -5.85
CA LEU A 52 4.54 -10.71 -5.03
C LEU A 52 5.66 -10.08 -5.87
N VAL A 53 5.70 -8.76 -5.98
CA VAL A 53 6.74 -8.07 -6.73
C VAL A 53 7.96 -7.88 -5.81
N PRO A 54 9.08 -8.62 -6.03
CA PRO A 54 10.16 -8.72 -5.04
C PRO A 54 10.77 -7.37 -4.67
N PHE A 55 10.92 -6.50 -5.67
CA PHE A 55 11.45 -5.15 -5.46
C PHE A 55 10.60 -4.34 -4.47
N PHE A 56 9.27 -4.31 -4.65
CA PHE A 56 8.38 -3.56 -3.78
C PHE A 56 8.21 -4.20 -2.41
N VAL A 57 8.28 -5.53 -2.31
CA VAL A 57 8.30 -6.22 -1.01
C VAL A 57 9.58 -5.89 -0.23
N GLY A 58 10.74 -5.91 -0.91
CA GLY A 58 12.01 -5.51 -0.30
C GLY A 58 12.01 -4.04 0.12
N LEU A 59 11.48 -3.15 -0.73
CA LEU A 59 11.32 -1.74 -0.41
C LEU A 59 10.38 -1.53 0.79
N PHE A 60 9.25 -2.25 0.84
CA PHE A 60 8.33 -2.19 1.96
C PHE A 60 9.00 -2.62 3.27
N ALA A 61 9.78 -3.71 3.25
CA ALA A 61 10.51 -4.19 4.42
C ALA A 61 11.58 -3.20 4.89
N LEU A 62 12.34 -2.60 3.95
CA LEU A 62 13.33 -1.57 4.26
C LEU A 62 12.67 -0.34 4.89
N LEU A 63 11.59 0.16 4.28
CA LEU A 63 10.85 1.31 4.80
C LEU A 63 10.20 1.00 6.13
N PHE A 64 9.69 -0.21 6.32
CA PHE A 64 9.17 -0.65 7.62
C PHE A 64 10.24 -0.60 8.70
N LEU A 65 11.45 -1.10 8.41
CA LEU A 65 12.56 -1.05 9.35
C LEU A 65 12.95 0.39 9.70
N LEU A 66 12.95 1.30 8.72
CA LEU A 66 13.16 2.72 8.98
C LEU A 66 12.05 3.33 9.83
N GLN A 67 10.79 2.98 9.58
CA GLN A 67 9.66 3.43 10.39
C GLN A 67 9.71 2.87 11.82
N LEU A 68 10.21 1.65 12.01
CA LEU A 68 10.39 1.04 13.32
C LEU A 68 11.46 1.76 14.15
N LEU A 69 12.52 2.23 13.50
CA LEU A 69 13.65 2.89 14.17
C LEU A 69 13.45 4.40 14.35
N PHE A 70 12.79 5.06 13.39
CA PHE A 70 12.81 6.53 13.28
C PHE A 70 11.43 7.16 13.05
N GLY A 71 10.35 6.38 13.06
CA GLY A 71 9.06 6.88 12.58
C GLY A 71 7.84 6.25 13.23
N HIS A 72 6.83 6.02 12.40
CA HIS A 72 5.47 5.66 12.79
C HIS A 72 5.12 4.30 12.17
N PRO A 73 5.55 3.19 12.80
CA PRO A 73 5.43 1.85 12.21
C PRO A 73 3.98 1.38 12.09
N ILE A 74 3.11 1.77 13.04
CA ILE A 74 1.70 1.35 13.05
C ILE A 74 0.90 2.00 11.91
N PRO A 75 0.95 3.33 11.67
CA PRO A 75 0.33 3.94 10.49
C PRO A 75 0.86 3.37 9.18
N PHE A 76 2.18 3.16 9.08
CA PHE A 76 2.80 2.56 7.89
C PHE A 76 2.27 1.16 7.60
N LEU A 77 2.25 0.27 8.61
CA LEU A 77 1.70 -1.08 8.47
C LEU A 77 0.21 -1.05 8.11
N THR A 78 -0.54 -0.12 8.70
CA THR A 78 -1.97 0.06 8.38
C THR A 78 -2.15 0.43 6.91
N GLY A 79 -1.38 1.40 6.41
CA GLY A 79 -1.37 1.77 5.01
C GLY A 79 -1.04 0.58 4.11
N GLY A 80 0.03 -0.15 4.43
CA GLY A 80 0.46 -1.34 3.69
C GLY A 80 -0.59 -2.45 3.67
N ALA A 81 -1.20 -2.74 4.81
CA ALA A 81 -2.25 -3.74 4.95
C ALA A 81 -3.50 -3.37 4.13
N LEU A 82 -3.89 -2.09 4.10
CA LEU A 82 -4.97 -1.61 3.24
C LEU A 82 -4.58 -1.71 1.76
N GLY A 83 -3.34 -1.35 1.43
CA GLY A 83 -2.82 -1.34 0.07
C GLY A 83 -2.78 -2.72 -0.58
N VAL A 84 -2.39 -3.74 0.18
CA VAL A 84 -2.41 -5.15 -0.27
C VAL A 84 -3.79 -5.78 -0.08
N GLY A 85 -4.42 -5.51 1.06
CA GLY A 85 -5.64 -6.17 1.50
C GLY A 85 -6.84 -5.83 0.63
N LEU A 86 -7.06 -4.55 0.30
CA LEU A 86 -8.23 -4.14 -0.47
C LEU A 86 -8.23 -4.73 -1.90
N PRO A 87 -7.15 -4.63 -2.69
CA PRO A 87 -7.10 -5.29 -4.01
C PRO A 87 -7.16 -6.81 -3.91
N TYR A 88 -6.56 -7.42 -2.87
CA TYR A 88 -6.63 -8.86 -2.64
C TYR A 88 -8.05 -9.34 -2.34
N LEU A 89 -8.81 -8.62 -1.52
CA LEU A 89 -10.22 -8.93 -1.26
C LEU A 89 -11.04 -8.86 -2.55
N VAL A 90 -10.85 -7.82 -3.37
CA VAL A 90 -11.53 -7.73 -4.67
C VAL A 90 -11.13 -8.85 -5.63
N TYR A 91 -9.86 -9.28 -5.62
CA TYR A 91 -9.42 -10.44 -6.38
C TYR A 91 -10.14 -11.71 -5.94
N ARG A 92 -10.20 -11.95 -4.62
CA ARG A 92 -10.82 -13.14 -4.04
C ARG A 92 -12.33 -13.19 -4.28
N LEU A 93 -13.02 -12.05 -4.18
CA LEU A 93 -14.46 -11.97 -4.46
C LEU A 93 -14.80 -12.19 -5.94
N ARG A 94 -13.85 -11.94 -6.85
CA ARG A 94 -14.04 -12.17 -8.29
C ARG A 94 -13.80 -13.60 -8.74
N LYS A 95 -12.96 -14.36 -8.03
CA LYS A 95 -12.77 -15.80 -8.27
C LYS A 95 -13.59 -16.57 -7.24
N PRO A 96 -14.81 -17.05 -7.59
CA PRO A 96 -15.56 -17.90 -6.67
C PRO A 96 -14.67 -19.08 -6.26
N ALA A 97 -14.60 -19.32 -4.95
CA ALA A 97 -13.92 -20.48 -4.39
C ALA A 97 -14.49 -21.72 -5.08
N ARG A 98 -13.64 -22.42 -5.84
CA ARG A 98 -13.95 -23.78 -6.30
C ARG A 98 -13.82 -24.73 -5.12
#